data_AF-X1UCB9-F1
#
_entry.id   AF-X1UCB9-F1
#
_cell.length_a   1.000
_cell.length_b   1.000
_cell.length_c   1.000
_cell.angle_alpha   90.00
_cell.angle_beta   90.00
_cell.angle_gamma   90.00
#
_symmetry.space_group_name_H-M   'P 1'
#
loop_
_entity.id
_entity.type
_entity.pdbx_description
1 polymer ?
#
loop_
_entity_poly.entity_id
_entity_poly.type
_entity_poly.pdbx_seq_one_letter_code
_entity_poly.pdbx_strand_id
1 'polypeptide(L)'
;VKDYAVIGMRATISDYSVVGEWTIIGEMGLVKNNQNVPDGVVAVGVPVKVMGKVDKEQKEFWSYGKKLYVEMAHRYIASGAFVRIG
;
A
#
# COMPACT_ATOMS: atom_id res chain seq x y z
N VAL A 1 -7.89 1.70 6.89
CA VAL A 1 -6.86 2.24 5.96
C VAL A 1 -7.54 3.29 5.09
N LYS A 2 -6.99 4.50 4.97
CA LYS A 2 -7.55 5.59 4.16
C LYS A 2 -7.09 5.52 2.69
N ASP A 3 -7.65 6.41 1.87
CA ASP A 3 -7.42 6.47 0.42
C ASP A 3 -5.95 6.62 0.05
N TYR A 4 -5.59 6.07 -1.11
CA TYR A 4 -4.25 6.12 -1.70
C TYR A 4 -3.09 5.56 -0.88
N ALA A 5 -3.32 5.10 0.36
CA ALA A 5 -2.30 4.46 1.18
C ALA A 5 -1.70 3.25 0.47
N VAL A 6 -0.41 3.04 0.69
CA VAL A 6 0.37 1.94 0.14
C VAL A 6 0.74 1.02 1.28
N ILE A 7 0.32 -0.23 1.17
CA ILE A 7 0.63 -1.26 2.15
C ILE A 7 1.73 -2.15 1.55
N GLY A 8 2.93 -2.03 2.11
CA GLY A 8 4.07 -2.85 1.71
C GLY A 8 3.78 -4.34 1.85
N MET A 9 4.45 -5.14 1.03
CA MET A 9 4.29 -6.59 1.02
C MET A 9 4.53 -7.15 2.43
N ARG A 10 3.65 -8.07 2.85
CA ARG A 10 3.67 -8.72 4.17
C ARG A 10 3.53 -7.77 5.38
N ALA A 11 3.16 -6.51 5.19
CA ALA A 11 2.80 -5.64 6.31
C ALA A 11 1.52 -6.14 7.00
N THR A 12 1.44 -5.93 8.32
CA THR A 12 0.28 -6.27 9.14
C THR A 12 -0.33 -5.00 9.73
N ILE A 13 -1.65 -4.85 9.55
CA ILE A 13 -2.42 -3.72 10.08
C ILE A 13 -3.38 -4.27 11.13
N SER A 14 -3.11 -4.00 12.41
CA SER A 14 -3.90 -4.54 13.53
C SER A 14 -5.21 -3.78 13.77
N ASP A 15 -6.07 -4.35 14.60
CA ASP A 15 -7.39 -3.78 14.92
C ASP A 15 -7.32 -2.35 15.47
N TYR A 16 -8.36 -1.56 15.14
CA TYR A 16 -8.53 -0.17 15.57
C TYR A 16 -7.40 0.78 15.15
N SER A 17 -6.48 0.33 14.30
CA SER A 17 -5.44 1.20 13.75
C SER A 17 -5.95 2.03 12.58
N VAL A 18 -5.29 3.16 12.34
CA VAL A 18 -5.56 4.06 11.22
C VAL A 18 -4.26 4.25 10.45
N VAL A 19 -4.31 4.02 9.14
CA VAL A 19 -3.26 4.41 8.20
C VAL A 19 -3.80 5.56 7.38
N GLY A 20 -3.12 6.70 7.48
CA GLY A 20 -3.51 7.95 6.84
C GLY A 20 -3.50 7.91 5.30
N GLU A 21 -4.12 8.92 4.70
CA GLU A 21 -4.17 9.08 3.25
C GLU A 21 -2.75 9.24 2.70
N TRP A 22 -2.45 8.66 1.54
CA TRP A 22 -1.11 8.70 0.92
C TRP A 22 0.03 8.13 1.76
N THR A 23 -0.23 7.49 2.90
CA THR A 23 0.82 6.92 3.74
C THR A 23 1.37 5.64 3.14
N ILE A 24 2.70 5.50 3.20
CA ILE A 24 3.42 4.30 2.75
C ILE A 24 3.85 3.53 3.99
N ILE A 25 3.29 2.34 4.19
CA ILE A 25 3.78 1.36 5.14
C ILE A 25 4.84 0.51 4.43
N GLY A 26 6.06 0.48 4.97
CA GLY A 26 7.13 -0.35 4.45
C GLY A 26 6.80 -1.85 4.51
N GLU A 27 7.48 -2.63 3.67
CA GLU A 27 7.37 -4.09 3.70
C GLU A 27 7.64 -4.64 5.10
N MET A 28 6.92 -5.72 5.45
CA MET A 28 7.00 -6.36 6.77
C MET A 28 6.67 -5.44 7.96
N GLY A 29 6.09 -4.25 7.73
CA GLY A 29 5.74 -3.30 8.79
C GLY A 29 4.55 -3.77 9.64
N LEU A 30 4.60 -3.55 10.96
CA LEU A 30 3.47 -3.78 11.86
C LEU A 30 2.87 -2.46 12.33
N VAL A 31 1.70 -2.11 11.81
CA VAL A 31 0.86 -1.06 12.41
C VAL A 31 0.12 -1.70 13.58
N LYS A 32 0.59 -1.44 14.81
CA LYS A 32 0.06 -2.10 16.00
C LYS A 32 -1.36 -1.62 16.34
N ASN A 33 -2.03 -2.39 17.19
CA ASN A 33 -3.39 -2.11 17.65
C ASN A 33 -3.51 -0.65 18.20
N ASN A 34 -4.60 0.03 17.84
CA ASN A 34 -4.87 1.45 18.16
C ASN A 34 -3.82 2.47 17.65
N GLN A 35 -2.87 2.08 16.80
CA GLN A 35 -1.89 3.03 16.25
C GLN A 35 -2.53 3.90 15.15
N ASN A 36 -2.42 5.22 15.28
CA ASN A 36 -2.80 6.17 14.24
C ASN A 36 -1.54 6.68 13.52
N VAL A 37 -1.36 6.26 12.27
CA VAL A 37 -0.27 6.73 11.39
C VAL A 37 -0.81 7.93 10.59
N PRO A 38 -0.17 9.12 10.66
CA PRO A 38 -0.63 10.32 9.98
C PRO A 38 -0.76 10.17 8.46
N ASP A 39 -1.38 11.15 7.80
CA ASP A 39 -1.46 11.22 6.35
C ASP A 39 -0.10 11.63 5.74
N GLY A 40 0.23 11.11 4.55
CA GLY A 40 1.36 11.53 3.74
C GLY A 40 2.73 11.23 4.34
N VAL A 41 2.87 10.15 5.12
CA VAL A 41 4.15 9.74 5.72
C VAL A 41 4.64 8.40 5.21
N VAL A 42 5.94 8.17 5.31
CA VAL A 42 6.55 6.83 5.18
C VAL A 42 6.77 6.29 6.59
N ALA A 43 6.27 5.10 6.88
CA ALA A 43 6.43 4.45 8.18
C ALA A 43 6.88 2.98 8.03
N VAL A 44 7.87 2.56 8.81
CA VAL A 44 8.51 1.23 8.69
C VAL A 44 8.80 0.62 10.06
N GLY A 45 8.98 -0.70 10.11
CA GLY A 45 9.40 -1.44 11.31
C GLY A 45 8.25 -2.14 12.06
N VAL A 46 8.59 -2.75 13.20
CA VAL A 46 7.68 -3.54 14.03
C VAL A 46 7.80 -3.11 15.50
N PRO A 47 6.89 -2.26 16.04
CA PRO A 47 5.83 -1.55 15.34
C PRO A 47 6.38 -0.44 14.44
N VAL A 48 5.59 0.01 13.46
CA VAL A 48 6.05 1.05 12.54
C VAL A 48 6.31 2.38 13.24
N LYS A 49 7.35 3.09 12.78
CA LYS A 49 7.63 4.48 13.15
C LYS A 49 7.69 5.33 11.89
N VAL A 50 7.26 6.59 12.02
CA VAL A 50 7.36 7.56 10.93
C VAL A 50 8.83 7.86 10.65
N MET A 51 9.25 7.63 9.41
CA MET A 51 10.61 7.88 8.93
C MET A 51 10.72 9.21 8.18
N GLY A 52 9.61 9.70 7.62
CA GLY A 52 9.60 10.92 6.84
C GLY A 52 8.27 11.16 6.16
N LYS A 53 8.21 12.20 5.34
CA LYS A 53 7.06 12.48 4.48
C LYS A 53 7.16 11.71 3.18
N VAL A 54 6.02 11.39 2.57
CA VAL A 54 5.97 10.92 1.19
C VAL A 54 6.31 12.07 0.27
N ASP A 55 7.33 11.88 -0.56
CA ASP A 55 7.75 12.85 -1.55
C ASP A 55 6.91 12.79 -2.83
N LYS A 56 7.18 13.73 -3.75
CA LYS A 56 6.43 13.85 -5.00
C LYS A 56 6.66 12.64 -5.92
N GLU A 57 7.90 12.17 -6.04
CA GLU A 57 8.27 11.06 -6.92
C GLU A 57 7.60 9.76 -6.47
N GLN A 58 7.53 9.52 -5.15
CA GLN A 58 6.80 8.42 -4.54
C GLN A 58 5.30 8.51 -4.84
N LYS A 59 4.68 9.69 -4.73
CA LYS A 59 3.25 9.84 -5.09
C LYS A 59 3.00 9.56 -6.58
N GLU A 60 3.87 10.03 -7.46
CA GLU A 60 3.78 9.78 -8.90
C GLU A 60 3.94 8.28 -9.22
N PHE A 61 4.96 7.64 -8.67
CA PHE A 61 5.20 6.21 -8.82
C PHE A 61 3.99 5.37 -8.38
N TRP A 62 3.45 5.65 -7.19
CA TRP A 62 2.30 4.91 -6.68
C TRP A 62 0.99 5.25 -7.38
N SER A 63 0.87 6.44 -7.99
CA SER A 63 -0.26 6.75 -8.87
C SER A 63 -0.23 5.92 -10.15
N TYR A 64 0.96 5.79 -10.75
CA TYR A 64 1.18 4.93 -11.91
C TYR A 64 0.89 3.45 -11.57
N GLY A 65 1.44 2.95 -10.46
CA GLY A 65 1.21 1.58 -10.00
C GLY A 65 -0.29 1.26 -9.81
N LYS A 66 -1.05 2.18 -9.20
CA LYS A 66 -2.51 2.02 -9.03
C LYS A 66 -3.24 1.88 -10.37
N LYS A 67 -2.93 2.73 -11.34
CA LYS A 67 -3.49 2.65 -12.70
C LYS A 67 -3.16 1.30 -13.36
N LEU A 68 -1.90 0.88 -13.26
CA LEU A 68 -1.44 -0.38 -13.82
C LEU A 68 -2.19 -1.59 -13.23
N TYR A 69 -2.40 -1.64 -11.92
CA TYR A 69 -3.15 -2.73 -11.29
C TYR A 69 -4.62 -2.76 -11.71
N VAL A 70 -5.26 -1.60 -11.87
CA VAL A 70 -6.63 -1.52 -12.42
C VAL A 70 -6.68 -2.05 -13.86
N GLU A 71 -5.73 -1.64 -14.71
CA GLU A 71 -5.63 -2.15 -16.08
C GLU A 71 -5.38 -3.66 -16.12
N MET A 72 -4.48 -4.18 -15.29
CA MET A 72 -4.20 -5.62 -15.21
C MET A 72 -5.44 -6.39 -14.74
N ALA A 73 -6.16 -5.88 -13.74
CA ALA A 73 -7.41 -6.50 -13.29
C ALA A 73 -8.44 -6.60 -14.43
N HIS A 74 -8.61 -5.54 -15.23
CA HIS A 74 -9.46 -5.60 -16.43
C HIS A 74 -8.97 -6.63 -17.46
N ARG A 75 -7.66 -6.67 -17.73
CA ARG A 75 -7.07 -7.62 -18.70
C ARG A 75 -7.26 -9.07 -18.25
N TYR A 76 -7.13 -9.36 -16.96
CA TYR A 76 -7.19 -10.72 -16.42
C TYR A 76 -8.60 -11.27 -16.20
N ILE A 77 -9.62 -10.43 -16.30
CA ILE A 77 -11.03 -10.88 -16.35
C ILE A 77 -11.41 -11.33 -17.77
N ALA A 78 -10.67 -10.94 -18.81
CA ALA A 78 -10.96 -11.32 -20.19
C ALA A 78 -10.77 -12.82 -20.44
N SER A 79 -11.66 -13.42 -21.23
CA SER A 79 -11.54 -14.82 -21.65
C SER A 79 -10.22 -15.05 -22.40
N GLY A 80 -9.44 -16.06 -21.99
CA GLY A 80 -8.15 -16.38 -22.60
C GLY A 80 -6.96 -15.62 -22.02
N ALA A 81 -7.15 -14.78 -21.00
CA ALA A 81 -6.05 -14.07 -20.34
C ALA A 81 -5.02 -14.99 -19.67
N PHE A 82 -5.45 -16.19 -19.28
CA PHE A 82 -4.59 -17.25 -18.78
C PHE A 82 -4.82 -18.51 -19.60
N VAL A 83 -3.76 -19.05 -20.19
CA VAL A 83 -3.78 -20.36 -20.82
C VAL A 83 -3.07 -21.32 -19.88
N ARG A 84 -3.73 -22.43 -19.55
CA ARG A 84 -3.10 -23.49 -18.75
C ARG A 84 -1.98 -24.10 -19.60
N ILE A 85 -0.75 -23.91 -19.18
CA ILE A 85 0.40 -24.59 -19.76
C ILE A 85 0.33 -26.04 -19.25
N GLY A 86 0.13 -26.97 -20.17
CA GLY A 86 0.13 -28.41 -19.90
C GLY A 86 1.54 -28.96 -19.83
#